data_AF-A0A6J7KV64-F1
#
_entry.id   AF-A0A6J7KV64-F1
#
_cell.length_a   1.000
_cell.length_b   1.000
_cell.length_c   1.000
_cell.angle_alpha   90.00
_cell.angle_beta   90.00
_cell.angle_gamma   90.00
#
_symmetry.space_group_name_H-M   'P 1'
#
loop_
_entity.id
_entity.type
_entity.pdbx_description
1 polymer ?
#
loop_
_entity_poly.entity_id
_entity_poly.type
_entity_poly.pdbx_seq_one_letter_code
_entity_poly.pdbx_strand_id
1 'polypeptide(L)'
;MTGWVYIGIISVGLIGWAFVLEDRIDYEHRLATWWVDGARDLGAAAGPVSFIRSTLLLAIYCVVAWLGDLLATGLGHPLWALLLSGPAMLAYAPVVLAMAPIDFTAYTTWRSHLAAAGADTGQQRAIAWGAGPPALAGFGAVLFTLFTTFGV
;
A
#
# COMPACT_ATOMS: atom_id res chain seq x y z
N MET A 1 -6.75 -28.09 6.12
CA MET A 1 -5.70 -27.28 5.47
C MET A 1 -5.56 -26.03 6.30
N THR A 2 -4.36 -25.77 6.80
CA THR A 2 -4.07 -24.74 7.79
C THR A 2 -4.29 -23.34 7.22
N GLY A 3 -4.94 -22.43 7.96
CA GLY A 3 -5.24 -21.06 7.53
C GLY A 3 -4.08 -20.29 6.90
N TRP A 4 -2.85 -20.62 7.31
CA TRP A 4 -1.58 -20.22 6.70
C TRP A 4 -1.49 -20.40 5.19
N VAL A 5 -2.12 -21.44 4.62
CA VAL A 5 -2.16 -21.67 3.17
C VAL A 5 -2.94 -20.56 2.47
N TYR A 6 -4.06 -20.12 3.03
CA TYR A 6 -4.85 -19.02 2.46
C TYR A 6 -4.11 -17.69 2.55
N ILE A 7 -3.46 -17.42 3.69
CA ILE A 7 -2.62 -16.24 3.85
C ILE A 7 -1.52 -16.21 2.78
N GLY A 8 -0.84 -17.35 2.57
CA GLY A 8 0.18 -17.48 1.52
C GLY A 8 -0.36 -17.25 0.12
N ILE A 9 -1.47 -17.90 -0.25
CA ILE A 9 -2.10 -17.77 -1.58
C ILE A 9 -2.51 -16.32 -1.84
N ILE A 10 -3.18 -15.68 -0.89
CA ILE A 10 -3.66 -14.30 -1.06
C ILE A 10 -2.48 -13.34 -1.13
N SER A 11 -1.45 -13.50 -0.28
CA SER A 11 -0.26 -12.66 -0.31
C SER A 11 0.46 -12.74 -1.66
N VAL A 12 0.64 -13.95 -2.20
CA VAL A 12 1.20 -14.16 -3.55
C VAL A 12 0.29 -13.56 -4.61
N GLY A 13 -1.03 -13.68 -4.46
CA GLY A 13 -2.01 -13.07 -5.35
C GLY A 13 -1.93 -11.55 -5.38
N LEU A 14 -1.76 -10.89 -4.23
CA LEU A 14 -1.61 -9.43 -4.13
C LEU A 14 -0.31 -8.95 -4.77
N ILE A 15 0.79 -9.68 -4.56
CA ILE A 15 2.07 -9.40 -5.20
C ILE A 15 1.96 -9.58 -6.72
N GLY A 16 1.41 -10.71 -7.18
CA GLY A 16 1.19 -10.99 -8.59
C GLY A 16 0.27 -9.95 -9.25
N TRP A 17 -0.75 -9.49 -8.53
CA TRP A 17 -1.63 -8.41 -8.99
C TRP A 17 -0.87 -7.10 -9.20
N ALA A 18 0.01 -6.70 -8.29
CA ALA A 18 0.84 -5.52 -8.46
C ALA A 18 1.76 -5.64 -9.68
N PHE A 19 2.37 -6.81 -9.91
CA PHE A 19 3.16 -7.07 -11.12
C PHE A 19 2.34 -6.95 -12.41
N VAL A 20 1.09 -7.46 -12.41
CA VAL A 20 0.18 -7.30 -13.54
C VAL A 20 -0.14 -5.83 -13.78
N LEU A 21 -0.38 -5.05 -12.72
CA LEU A 21 -0.59 -3.62 -12.86
C LEU A 21 0.65 -2.89 -13.39
N GLU A 22 1.85 -3.33 -13.01
CA GLU A 22 3.07 -2.70 -13.51
C GLU A 22 3.22 -2.95 -15.01
N ASP A 23 3.11 -4.21 -15.45
CA ASP A 23 3.19 -4.58 -16.87
C ASP A 23 2.09 -3.92 -17.73
N ARG A 24 0.89 -3.72 -17.18
CA ARG A 24 -0.26 -3.22 -17.95
C ARG A 24 -0.38 -1.71 -17.98
N ILE A 25 -0.01 -1.02 -16.90
CA ILE A 25 -0.28 0.41 -16.75
C ILE A 25 0.87 1.22 -16.14
N ASP A 26 2.04 0.63 -15.89
CA ASP A 26 3.19 1.29 -15.25
C ASP A 26 2.78 1.97 -13.93
N TYR A 27 2.11 1.23 -13.04
CA TYR A 27 1.47 1.81 -11.87
C TYR A 27 2.48 2.52 -10.96
N GLU A 28 3.73 2.02 -10.85
CA GLU A 28 4.77 2.64 -10.01
C GLU A 28 5.16 4.01 -10.54
N HIS A 29 5.36 4.13 -11.85
CA HIS A 29 5.66 5.40 -12.48
C HIS A 29 4.47 6.37 -12.39
N ARG A 30 3.23 5.89 -12.62
CA ARG A 30 2.03 6.73 -12.47
C ARG A 30 1.81 7.19 -11.04
N LEU A 31 2.03 6.31 -10.08
CA LEU A 31 1.94 6.63 -8.66
C LEU A 31 3.00 7.67 -8.29
N ALA A 32 4.24 7.51 -8.77
CA ALA A 32 5.30 8.49 -8.59
C ALA A 32 4.93 9.85 -9.19
N THR A 33 4.46 9.90 -10.44
CA THR A 33 4.01 11.14 -11.08
C THR A 33 2.88 11.81 -10.29
N TRP A 34 1.86 11.07 -9.88
CA TRP A 34 0.77 11.58 -9.04
C TRP A 34 1.27 12.11 -7.68
N TRP A 35 2.33 11.51 -7.13
CA TRP A 35 2.95 11.96 -5.90
C TRP A 35 3.75 13.24 -6.09
N VAL A 36 4.59 13.27 -7.12
CA VAL A 36 5.45 14.41 -7.47
C VAL A 36 4.62 15.62 -7.86
N ASP A 37 3.56 15.45 -8.67
CA ASP A 37 2.68 16.54 -9.05
C ASP A 37 1.94 17.13 -7.85
N GLY A 38 1.49 16.29 -6.91
CA GLY A 38 0.88 16.76 -5.66
C GLY A 38 1.87 17.38 -4.68
N ALA A 39 3.18 17.16 -4.89
CA ALA A 39 4.25 17.73 -4.08
C ALA A 39 4.98 18.90 -4.77
N ARG A 40 4.64 19.17 -6.04
CA ARG A 40 5.16 20.31 -6.80
C ARG A 40 4.76 21.57 -6.03
N ASP A 41 5.73 22.47 -5.86
CA ASP A 41 5.58 23.73 -5.11
C ASP A 41 5.55 23.63 -3.58
N LEU A 42 5.58 22.43 -2.97
CA LEU A 42 5.58 22.30 -1.51
C LEU A 42 6.95 22.50 -0.85
N GLY A 43 8.04 22.39 -1.63
CA GLY A 43 9.41 22.51 -1.11
C GLY A 43 9.64 21.63 0.12
N ALA A 44 10.01 22.23 1.26
CA ALA A 44 10.25 21.52 2.51
C ALA A 44 9.01 20.78 3.08
N ALA A 45 7.79 21.19 2.71
CA ALA A 45 6.56 20.55 3.15
C ALA A 45 6.22 19.25 2.40
N ALA A 46 6.96 18.91 1.34
CA ALA A 46 6.72 17.69 0.55
C ALA A 46 6.76 16.40 1.40
N GLY A 47 7.66 16.33 2.38
CA GLY A 47 7.76 15.19 3.30
C GLY A 47 6.54 15.04 4.21
N PRO A 48 6.21 16.05 5.05
CA PRO A 48 5.01 16.04 5.88
C PRO A 48 3.71 15.77 5.11
N VAL A 49 3.53 16.38 3.93
CA VAL A 49 2.33 16.14 3.10
C VAL A 49 2.30 14.72 2.56
N SER A 50 3.44 14.17 2.15
CA SER A 50 3.54 12.76 1.72
C SER A 50 3.20 11.79 2.87
N PHE A 51 3.63 12.11 4.09
CA PHE A 51 3.26 11.36 5.28
C PHE A 51 1.75 11.38 5.52
N ILE A 52 1.13 12.56 5.51
CA ILE A 52 -0.33 12.71 5.70
C ILE A 52 -1.08 11.91 4.63
N ARG A 53 -0.69 12.07 3.36
CA ARG A 53 -1.32 11.39 2.23
C ARG A 53 -1.22 9.87 2.33
N SER A 54 -0.04 9.35 2.64
CA SER A 54 0.15 7.90 2.82
C SER A 54 -0.60 7.37 4.05
N THR A 55 -0.67 8.17 5.11
CA THR A 55 -1.47 7.86 6.31
C THR A 55 -2.97 7.86 6.01
N LEU A 56 -3.46 8.77 5.17
CA LEU A 56 -4.86 8.79 4.74
C LEU A 56 -5.21 7.55 3.91
N LEU A 57 -4.34 7.12 2.99
CA LEU A 57 -4.55 5.87 2.25
C LEU A 57 -4.59 4.66 3.18
N LEU A 58 -3.68 4.60 4.16
CA LEU A 58 -3.71 3.58 5.20
C LEU A 58 -5.00 3.62 6.03
N ALA A 59 -5.42 4.81 6.47
CA ALA A 59 -6.63 4.97 7.27
C ALA A 59 -7.88 4.53 6.49
N ILE A 60 -7.97 4.88 5.21
CA ILE A 60 -9.05 4.41 4.32
C ILE A 60 -9.06 2.89 4.25
N TYR A 61 -7.89 2.26 4.02
CA TYR A 61 -7.77 0.80 4.03
C TYR A 61 -8.25 0.21 5.37
N CYS A 62 -7.76 0.71 6.50
CA CYS A 62 -8.12 0.23 7.83
C CYS A 62 -9.62 0.36 8.12
N VAL A 63 -10.25 1.46 7.71
CA VAL A 63 -11.70 1.65 7.85
C VAL A 63 -12.46 0.59 7.04
N VAL A 64 -12.06 0.34 5.80
CA VAL A 64 -12.72 -0.68 4.97
C VAL A 64 -12.51 -2.09 5.52
N ALA A 65 -11.30 -2.41 6.00
CA ALA A 65 -11.02 -3.68 6.65
C ALA A 65 -11.87 -3.87 7.92
N TRP A 66 -11.96 -2.85 8.77
CA TRP A 66 -12.79 -2.86 9.97
C TRP A 66 -14.30 -3.03 9.65
N LEU A 67 -14.80 -2.38 8.60
CA LEU A 67 -16.17 -2.61 8.11
C LEU A 67 -16.36 -4.06 7.62
N GLY A 68 -15.33 -4.65 7.00
CA GLY A 68 -15.29 -6.07 6.66
C GLY A 68 -15.44 -6.98 7.88
N ASP A 69 -14.70 -6.69 8.96
CA ASP A 69 -14.77 -7.46 10.20
C ASP A 69 -16.16 -7.34 10.87
N LEU A 70 -16.77 -6.15 10.85
CA LEU A 70 -18.14 -5.96 11.33
C LEU A 70 -19.15 -6.77 10.51
N LEU A 71 -18.99 -6.78 9.18
CA LEU A 71 -19.85 -7.56 8.28
C LEU A 71 -19.71 -9.06 8.57
N ALA A 72 -18.48 -9.57 8.73
CA ALA A 72 -18.21 -10.96 9.08
C ALA A 72 -18.81 -11.36 10.42
N THR A 73 -18.70 -10.48 11.43
CA THR A 73 -19.28 -10.69 12.75
C THR A 73 -20.81 -10.76 12.68
N GLY A 74 -21.44 -9.84 11.93
CA GLY A 74 -22.89 -9.82 11.75
C GLY A 74 -23.45 -11.03 11.00
N LEU A 75 -22.68 -11.59 10.07
CA LEU A 75 -23.08 -12.73 9.24
C LEU A 75 -22.55 -14.09 9.76
N GLY A 76 -21.77 -14.10 10.84
CA GLY A 76 -21.27 -15.31 11.50
C GLY A 76 -20.24 -16.11 10.71
N HIS A 77 -19.58 -15.51 9.71
CA HIS A 77 -18.56 -16.22 8.93
C HIS A 77 -17.41 -15.28 8.48
N PRO A 78 -16.14 -15.64 8.72
CA PRO A 78 -14.98 -14.76 8.47
C PRO A 78 -14.79 -14.39 7.00
N LEU A 79 -15.14 -15.27 6.06
CA LEU A 79 -15.01 -14.99 4.62
C LEU A 79 -15.82 -13.79 4.14
N TRP A 80 -16.88 -13.39 4.85
CA TRP A 80 -17.64 -12.19 4.48
C TRP A 80 -16.81 -10.91 4.60
N ALA A 81 -15.76 -10.90 5.43
CA ALA A 81 -14.84 -9.77 5.52
C ALA A 81 -14.16 -9.49 4.17
N LEU A 82 -13.87 -10.54 3.39
CA LEU A 82 -13.18 -10.43 2.10
C LEU A 82 -13.98 -9.70 1.02
N LEU A 83 -15.31 -9.62 1.14
CA LEU A 83 -16.10 -8.84 0.21
C LEU A 83 -15.74 -7.36 0.24
N LEU A 84 -15.33 -6.86 1.42
CA LEU A 84 -14.89 -5.48 1.60
C LEU A 84 -13.37 -5.38 1.62
N SER A 85 -12.70 -6.22 2.40
CA SER A 85 -11.24 -6.16 2.57
C SER A 85 -10.48 -6.64 1.33
N GLY A 86 -11.01 -7.60 0.57
CA GLY A 86 -10.35 -8.13 -0.64
C GLY A 86 -10.13 -7.06 -1.73
N PRO A 87 -11.17 -6.37 -2.21
CA PRO A 87 -11.02 -5.26 -3.15
C PRO A 87 -10.13 -4.13 -2.60
N ALA A 88 -10.23 -3.82 -1.30
CA ALA A 88 -9.38 -2.83 -0.66
C ALA A 88 -7.90 -3.23 -0.64
N MET A 89 -7.59 -4.50 -0.34
CA MET A 89 -6.24 -5.05 -0.42
C MET A 89 -5.70 -4.98 -1.85
N LEU A 90 -6.50 -5.34 -2.86
CA LEU A 90 -6.08 -5.26 -4.27
C LEU A 90 -5.77 -3.81 -4.70
N ALA A 91 -6.55 -2.84 -4.23
CA ALA A 91 -6.32 -1.43 -4.53
C ALA A 91 -5.10 -0.87 -3.77
N TYR A 92 -4.86 -1.34 -2.55
CA TYR A 92 -3.82 -0.79 -1.66
C TYR A 92 -2.47 -1.49 -1.78
N ALA A 93 -2.43 -2.76 -2.18
CA ALA A 93 -1.20 -3.53 -2.32
C ALA A 93 -0.14 -2.85 -3.23
N PRO A 94 -0.48 -2.29 -4.40
CA PRO A 94 0.50 -1.61 -5.25
C PRO A 94 1.14 -0.41 -4.54
N VAL A 95 0.34 0.36 -3.79
CA VAL A 95 0.80 1.52 -3.01
C VAL A 95 1.83 1.09 -1.96
N VAL A 96 1.54 0.00 -1.25
CA VAL A 96 2.44 -0.54 -0.23
C VAL A 96 3.72 -1.08 -0.85
N LEU A 97 3.63 -1.87 -1.92
CA LEU A 97 4.78 -2.51 -2.55
C LEU A 97 5.73 -1.49 -3.19
N ALA A 98 5.19 -0.43 -3.80
CA ALA A 98 6.00 0.62 -4.40
C ALA A 98 6.73 1.49 -3.36
N MET A 99 6.07 1.82 -2.24
CA MET A 99 6.57 2.87 -1.32
C MET A 99 7.19 2.34 -0.03
N ALA A 100 6.88 1.11 0.39
CA ALA A 100 7.40 0.58 1.65
C ALA A 100 8.92 0.36 1.54
N PRO A 101 9.73 1.00 2.42
CA PRO A 101 11.18 0.85 2.39
C PRO A 101 11.59 -0.44 3.12
N ILE A 102 11.18 -1.60 2.59
CA ILE A 102 11.46 -2.92 3.18
C ILE A 102 12.97 -3.19 3.18
N ASP A 103 13.66 -2.76 2.13
CA ASP A 103 15.10 -2.80 2.01
C ASP A 103 15.65 -1.57 1.25
N PHE A 104 16.97 -1.51 1.12
CA PHE A 104 17.65 -0.43 0.41
C PHE A 104 17.28 -0.40 -1.09
N THR A 105 17.10 -1.56 -1.72
CA THR A 105 16.76 -1.69 -3.13
C THR A 105 15.38 -1.12 -3.42
N ALA A 106 14.36 -1.48 -2.62
CA ALA A 106 13.00 -0.95 -2.71
C ALA A 106 13.00 0.57 -2.55
N TYR A 107 13.73 1.09 -1.56
CA TYR A 107 13.89 2.53 -1.36
C TYR A 107 14.53 3.23 -2.58
N THR A 108 15.60 2.66 -3.15
CA THR A 108 16.25 3.23 -4.33
C THR A 108 15.39 3.14 -5.59
N THR A 109 14.62 2.06 -5.73
CA THR A 109 13.69 1.84 -6.86
C THR A 109 12.61 2.91 -6.84
N TRP A 110 11.93 3.08 -5.71
CA TRP A 110 10.93 4.14 -5.55
C TRP A 110 11.49 5.53 -5.86
N ARG A 111 12.69 5.84 -5.38
CA ARG A 111 13.36 7.11 -5.69
C ARG A 111 13.69 7.27 -7.17
N SER A 112 13.99 6.20 -7.88
CA SER A 112 14.20 6.24 -9.33
C SER A 112 12.92 6.56 -10.10
N HIS A 113 11.77 6.03 -9.68
CA HIS A 113 10.47 6.39 -10.25
C HIS A 113 10.11 7.85 -9.96
N LEU A 114 10.38 8.34 -8.74
CA LEU A 114 10.22 9.77 -8.40
C LEU A 114 11.13 10.66 -9.25
N ALA A 115 12.37 10.25 -9.49
CA ALA A 115 13.29 10.98 -10.35
C ALA A 115 12.80 11.01 -11.80
N ALA A 116 12.33 9.87 -12.32
CA ALA A 116 11.73 9.77 -13.65
C ALA A 116 10.46 10.62 -13.80
N ALA A 117 9.70 10.79 -12.71
CA ALA A 117 8.56 11.69 -12.61
C ALA A 117 8.94 13.18 -12.48
N GLY A 118 10.24 13.51 -12.40
CA GLY A 118 10.75 14.88 -12.38
C GLY A 118 11.03 15.46 -11.00
N ALA A 119 11.03 14.67 -9.92
CA ALA A 119 11.42 15.15 -8.60
C ALA A 119 12.94 15.35 -8.49
N ASP A 120 13.35 16.47 -7.89
CA ASP A 120 14.75 16.69 -7.53
C ASP A 120 15.22 15.77 -6.39
N THR A 121 16.52 15.76 -6.11
CA THR A 121 17.10 14.84 -5.10
C THR A 121 16.57 15.08 -3.69
N GLY A 122 16.28 16.33 -3.32
CA GLY A 122 15.71 16.68 -2.02
C GLY A 122 14.26 16.23 -1.91
N GLN A 123 13.46 16.52 -2.93
CA GLN A 123 12.07 16.12 -3.04
C GLN A 123 11.91 14.59 -3.06
N GLN A 124 12.75 13.87 -3.81
CA GLN A 124 12.78 12.40 -3.80
C GLN A 124 12.94 11.85 -2.38
N ARG A 125 13.91 12.37 -1.62
CA ARG A 125 14.18 11.92 -0.24
C ARG A 125 13.03 12.28 0.67
N ALA A 126 12.50 13.49 0.57
CA ALA A 126 11.39 13.96 1.40
C ALA A 126 10.13 13.12 1.17
N ILE A 127 9.77 12.84 -0.09
CA ILE A 127 8.62 12.01 -0.44
C ILE A 127 8.84 10.57 0.02
N ALA A 128 9.99 9.97 -0.31
CA ALA A 128 10.27 8.57 0.04
C ALA A 128 10.26 8.34 1.56
N TRP A 129 10.85 9.26 2.34
CA TRP A 129 10.81 9.17 3.80
C TRP A 129 9.47 9.55 4.41
N GLY A 130 8.72 10.47 3.80
CA GLY A 130 7.40 10.85 4.28
C GLY A 130 6.38 9.74 4.08
N ALA A 131 6.28 9.19 2.86
CA ALA A 131 5.30 8.17 2.51
C ALA A 131 5.69 6.75 2.96
N GLY A 132 6.99 6.46 3.07
CA GLY A 132 7.49 5.11 3.36
C GLY A 132 7.00 4.49 4.68
N PRO A 133 7.10 5.17 5.84
CA PRO A 133 6.69 4.57 7.12
C PRO A 133 5.20 4.22 7.18
N PRO A 134 4.25 5.08 6.75
CA PRO A 134 2.85 4.68 6.66
C PRO A 134 2.61 3.55 5.67
N ALA A 135 3.33 3.49 4.53
CA ALA A 135 3.23 2.38 3.60
C ALA A 135 3.71 1.05 4.23
N LEU A 136 4.79 1.08 4.99
CA LEU A 136 5.29 -0.08 5.75
C LEU A 136 4.29 -0.52 6.84
N ALA A 137 3.68 0.43 7.56
CA ALA A 137 2.60 0.12 8.48
C ALA A 137 1.40 -0.48 7.74
N GLY A 138 1.11 -0.02 6.52
CA GLY A 138 0.10 -0.58 5.64
C GLY A 138 0.37 -2.01 5.21
N PHE A 139 1.63 -2.38 4.95
CA PHE A 139 2.02 -3.78 4.75
C PHE A 139 1.63 -4.63 5.97
N GLY A 140 1.99 -4.16 7.16
CA GLY A 140 1.62 -4.81 8.42
C GLY A 140 0.11 -4.92 8.60
N ALA A 141 -0.64 -3.87 8.25
CA ALA A 141 -2.11 -3.86 8.33
C ALA A 141 -2.75 -4.88 7.39
N VAL A 142 -2.26 -5.01 6.15
CA VAL A 142 -2.72 -6.03 5.19
C VAL A 142 -2.48 -7.44 5.75
N LEU A 143 -1.27 -7.71 6.23
CA LEU A 143 -0.96 -8.99 6.86
C LEU A 143 -1.84 -9.25 8.07
N PHE A 144 -2.02 -8.26 8.94
CA PHE A 144 -2.88 -8.36 10.12
C PHE A 144 -4.32 -8.73 9.75
N THR A 145 -4.91 -8.08 8.73
CA THR A 145 -6.25 -8.42 8.23
C THR A 145 -6.32 -9.86 7.73
N LEU A 146 -5.29 -10.36 7.04
CA LEU A 146 -5.24 -11.76 6.61
C LEU A 146 -5.15 -12.72 7.81
N PHE A 147 -4.35 -12.36 8.82
CA PHE A 147 -4.22 -13.14 10.05
C PHE A 147 -5.51 -13.19 10.86
N THR A 148 -6.24 -12.08 10.99
CA THR A 148 -7.52 -12.08 11.70
C THR A 148 -8.59 -12.86 10.93
N THR A 149 -8.55 -12.84 9.60
CA THR A 149 -9.52 -13.55 8.75
C THR A 149 -9.27 -15.06 8.71
N PHE A 150 -8.00 -15.49 8.66
CA PHE A 150 -7.64 -16.89 8.38
C PHE A 150 -6.72 -17.55 9.41
N GLY A 151 -6.19 -16.83 10.39
CA GLY A 151 -5.19 -17.35 11.34
C GLY A 151 -5.73 -18.33 12.40
N VAL A 152 -7.00 -18.73 12.30
CA VAL A 152 -7.69 -19.68 13.19
C VAL A 152 -7.56 -21.12 12.69
#